data_AF-A0A7X7QM31-F1
#
_entry.id   AF-A0A7X7QM31-F1
#
_cell.length_a   1.000
_cell.length_b   1.000
_cell.length_c   1.000
_cell.angle_alpha   90.00
_cell.angle_beta   90.00
_cell.angle_gamma   90.00
#
_symmetry.space_group_name_H-M   'P 1'
#
loop_
_entity.id
_entity.type
_entity.pdbx_description
1 polymer ?
#
loop_
_entity_poly.entity_id
_entity_poly.type
_entity_poly.pdbx_seq_one_letter_code
_entity_poly.pdbx_strand_id
1 'polypeptide(L)'
;MDEPVSRQSAMPPPGRIGEVLQRAAELYHRSLVERSAGRELLRHLGLCDEALIERHSIGFCDGSLLRALPTRGPVRGELHAVGLITVAEDRPPVERFDGALTFPVCDIDGTTAGMYAESGRPGEFTAALPDLPRPVWNAPVAKRCAEVLVTASILDALALERAGVHNVAAAPAPVPESELVYLEDLGTRCVLLGSEVSEAQAAGPEPSSRLRIHLPGRLRPLEFLARHGADALSRAVREALERTRTGPQAPDGDLTLRCGRRVYTVYGLSKGPGHLRATVRAEQHGRLHVDTLNLYRASLRRRLCSDLTRLFDEAPEIIDADIAKLVLACEDREPEGHRNAAVPAAMSAEERAAAEAFPS
;
A
#
# COMPACT_ATOMS: atom_id res chain seq x y z
N MET A 1 -25.01 29.94 43.12
CA MET A 1 -25.50 29.84 41.74
C MET A 1 -24.37 29.22 40.95
N ASP A 2 -24.36 27.89 40.94
CA ASP A 2 -23.43 27.12 40.12
C ASP A 2 -23.94 27.16 38.68
N GLU A 3 -23.13 27.72 37.80
CA GLU A 3 -23.38 27.68 36.36
C GLU A 3 -23.08 26.25 35.87
N PRO A 4 -24.01 25.58 35.18
CA PRO A 4 -23.81 24.20 34.76
C PRO A 4 -22.71 24.16 33.71
N VAL A 5 -21.66 23.37 33.94
CA VAL A 5 -20.58 23.12 32.98
C VAL A 5 -21.10 22.16 31.90
N SER A 6 -21.96 22.67 31.04
CA SER A 6 -22.25 22.11 29.73
C SER A 6 -21.83 23.13 28.68
N ARG A 7 -20.52 23.33 28.55
CA ARG A 7 -19.93 24.06 27.42
C ARG A 7 -18.91 23.13 26.79
N GLN A 8 -19.27 22.58 25.64
CA GLN A 8 -18.30 22.02 24.69
C GLN A 8 -17.15 23.03 24.61
N SER A 9 -15.97 22.64 25.10
CA SER A 9 -14.84 23.56 25.18
C SER A 9 -14.54 24.03 23.77
N ALA A 10 -14.52 25.35 23.55
CA ALA A 10 -14.31 25.91 22.22
C ALA A 10 -12.96 25.41 21.67
N MET A 11 -12.94 25.02 20.39
CA MET A 11 -11.71 24.57 19.74
C MET A 11 -10.63 25.66 19.83
N PRO A 12 -9.40 25.32 20.30
CA PRO A 12 -8.31 26.28 20.31
C PRO A 12 -7.90 26.66 18.88
N PRO A 13 -7.22 27.80 18.68
CA PRO A 13 -6.73 28.18 17.35
C PRO A 13 -5.68 27.17 16.85
N PRO A 14 -5.49 27.01 15.53
CA PRO A 14 -4.63 25.98 14.94
C PRO A 14 -3.21 25.92 15.52
N GLY A 15 -2.54 27.06 15.71
CA GLY A 15 -1.21 27.09 16.33
C GLY A 15 -1.19 26.53 17.75
N ARG A 16 -2.24 26.81 18.53
CA ARG A 16 -2.40 26.30 19.89
C ARG A 16 -2.73 24.81 19.92
N ILE A 17 -3.53 24.32 18.96
CA ILE A 17 -3.78 22.88 18.78
C ILE A 17 -2.45 22.15 18.63
N GLY A 18 -1.58 22.63 17.73
CA GLY A 18 -0.31 21.97 17.47
C GLY A 18 0.63 21.97 18.67
N GLU A 19 0.72 23.07 19.42
CA GLU A 19 1.49 23.13 20.68
C GLU A 19 1.00 22.10 21.71
N VAL A 20 -0.31 22.00 21.91
CA VAL A 20 -0.91 21.11 22.91
C VAL A 20 -0.69 19.64 22.52
N LEU A 21 -0.90 19.29 21.25
CA LEU A 21 -0.67 17.94 20.76
C LEU A 21 0.81 17.56 20.79
N GLN A 22 1.70 18.47 20.41
CA GLN A 22 3.15 18.25 20.47
C GLN A 22 3.58 17.97 21.92
N ARG A 23 3.11 18.75 22.89
CA ARG A 23 3.46 18.53 24.29
C ARG A 23 2.90 17.22 24.84
N ALA A 24 1.72 16.81 24.41
CA ALA A 24 1.16 15.50 24.74
C ALA A 24 1.98 14.36 24.13
N ALA A 25 2.41 14.50 22.86
CA ALA A 25 3.27 13.53 22.20
C ALA A 25 4.61 13.34 22.95
N GLU A 26 5.25 14.43 23.36
CA GLU A 26 6.48 14.40 24.18
C GLU A 26 6.28 13.68 25.52
N LEU A 27 5.13 13.88 26.17
CA LEU A 27 4.78 13.18 27.40
C LEU A 27 4.61 11.68 27.16
N TYR A 28 3.90 11.28 26.11
CA TYR A 28 3.71 9.88 25.76
C TYR A 28 5.00 9.20 25.30
N HIS A 29 5.85 9.90 24.55
CA HIS A 29 7.16 9.43 24.14
C HIS A 29 8.04 9.15 25.35
N ARG A 30 8.12 10.10 26.29
CA ARG A 30 8.83 9.88 27.55
C ARG A 30 8.26 8.71 28.34
N SER A 31 6.94 8.58 28.43
CA SER A 31 6.30 7.43 29.08
C SER A 31 6.65 6.10 28.42
N LEU A 32 6.75 6.04 27.09
CA LEU A 32 7.24 4.86 26.38
C LEU A 32 8.70 4.57 26.71
N VAL A 33 9.58 5.57 26.71
CA VAL A 33 11.01 5.40 26.96
C VAL A 33 11.28 4.96 28.40
N GLU A 34 10.60 5.56 29.37
CA GLU A 34 10.84 5.34 30.81
C GLU A 34 10.11 4.11 31.38
N ARG A 35 8.99 3.66 30.77
CA ARG A 35 8.17 2.56 31.32
C ARG A 35 8.20 1.31 30.45
N SER A 36 7.98 0.16 31.09
CA SER A 36 8.14 -1.13 30.43
C SER A 36 6.97 -1.53 29.52
N ALA A 37 5.72 -1.18 29.85
CA ALA A 37 4.53 -1.71 29.17
C ALA A 37 4.48 -1.41 27.66
N GLY A 38 4.68 -0.16 27.24
CA GLY A 38 4.70 0.18 25.80
C GLY A 38 5.89 -0.44 25.06
N ARG A 39 7.06 -0.56 25.72
CA ARG A 39 8.23 -1.24 25.15
C ARG A 39 8.02 -2.74 25.05
N GLU A 40 7.33 -3.36 26.00
CA GLU A 40 6.93 -4.76 25.95
C GLU A 40 5.98 -5.01 24.78
N LEU A 41 5.00 -4.12 24.55
CA LEU A 41 4.14 -4.17 23.38
C LEU A 41 4.95 -4.08 22.07
N LEU A 42 5.84 -3.09 21.94
CA LEU A 42 6.72 -2.98 20.77
C LEU A 42 7.61 -4.22 20.59
N ARG A 43 8.13 -4.82 21.67
CA ARG A 43 8.92 -6.06 21.57
C ARG A 43 8.07 -7.22 21.08
N HIS A 44 6.85 -7.37 21.60
CA HIS A 44 5.92 -8.40 21.17
C HIS A 44 5.56 -8.26 19.68
N LEU A 45 5.37 -7.03 19.21
CA LEU A 45 5.11 -6.72 17.80
C LEU A 45 6.35 -6.82 16.90
N GLY A 46 7.56 -6.98 17.47
CA GLY A 46 8.79 -6.91 16.70
C GLY A 46 9.05 -5.51 16.12
N LEU A 47 8.79 -4.46 16.88
CA LEU A 47 8.99 -3.05 16.49
C LEU A 47 9.78 -2.26 17.54
N CYS A 48 10.37 -2.92 18.54
CA CYS A 48 11.21 -2.27 19.55
C CYS A 48 12.59 -1.93 18.96
N ASP A 49 12.63 -0.85 18.20
CA ASP A 49 13.80 -0.27 17.56
C ASP A 49 13.95 1.19 18.02
N GLU A 50 15.06 1.52 18.69
CA GLU A 50 15.25 2.87 19.26
C GLU A 50 15.26 3.96 18.18
N ALA A 51 15.83 3.67 17.00
CA ALA A 51 15.91 4.66 15.93
C ALA A 51 14.52 4.98 15.36
N LEU A 52 13.62 3.99 15.28
CA LEU A 52 12.22 4.21 14.90
C LEU A 52 11.45 4.96 16.00
N ILE A 53 11.66 4.57 17.26
CA ILE A 53 11.01 5.19 18.43
C ILE A 53 11.34 6.69 18.49
N GLU A 54 12.62 7.04 18.35
CA GLU A 54 13.08 8.44 18.36
C GLU A 54 12.62 9.20 17.12
N ARG A 55 12.83 8.65 15.92
CA ARG A 55 12.50 9.32 14.65
C ARG A 55 11.04 9.73 14.57
N HIS A 56 10.14 8.84 14.98
CA HIS A 56 8.70 9.03 14.84
C HIS A 56 8.02 9.52 16.12
N SER A 57 8.81 9.89 17.14
CA SER A 57 8.31 10.27 18.46
C SER A 57 7.25 9.29 18.99
N ILE A 58 7.49 7.99 18.82
CA ILE A 58 6.52 6.96 19.21
C ILE A 58 6.28 7.09 20.71
N GLY A 59 5.01 7.12 21.11
CA GLY A 59 4.61 7.23 22.50
C GLY A 59 3.77 6.06 22.97
N PHE A 60 3.46 6.06 24.26
CA PHE A 60 2.53 5.11 24.87
C PHE A 60 1.60 5.85 25.84
N CYS A 61 0.31 5.65 25.66
CA CYS A 61 -0.72 6.25 26.50
C CYS A 61 -1.00 5.35 27.71
N ASP A 62 -0.63 5.81 28.89
CA ASP A 62 -0.67 5.07 30.16
C ASP A 62 -1.27 5.90 31.32
N GLY A 63 -2.08 6.91 30.99
CA GLY A 63 -2.61 7.84 31.99
C GLY A 63 -1.59 8.87 32.50
N SER A 64 -0.37 8.93 31.94
CA SER A 64 0.66 9.88 32.37
C SER A 64 0.31 11.34 32.07
N LEU A 65 -0.42 11.63 31.00
CA LEU A 65 -0.81 12.99 30.64
C LEU A 65 -1.73 13.58 31.71
N LEU A 66 -2.80 12.87 32.10
CA LEU A 66 -3.72 13.33 33.13
C LEU A 66 -3.08 13.41 34.52
N ARG A 67 -2.13 12.52 34.83
CA ARG A 67 -1.34 12.57 36.08
C ARG A 67 -0.41 13.77 36.14
N ALA A 68 0.16 14.17 35.00
CA ALA A 68 1.06 15.32 34.91
C ALA A 68 0.31 16.67 34.90
N LEU A 69 -0.96 16.68 34.50
CA LEU A 69 -1.76 17.90 34.38
C LEU A 69 -2.39 18.33 35.71
N PRO A 70 -2.33 19.63 36.05
CA PRO A 70 -3.10 20.18 37.17
C PRO A 70 -4.59 19.88 37.05
N THR A 71 -5.28 19.74 38.18
CA THR A 71 -6.73 19.43 38.21
C THR A 71 -7.60 20.55 37.65
N ARG A 72 -7.08 21.79 37.63
CA ARG A 72 -7.72 22.98 37.08
C ARG A 72 -6.78 23.67 36.10
N GLY A 73 -7.32 24.25 35.03
CA GLY A 73 -6.56 25.04 34.07
C GLY A 73 -7.10 24.91 32.65
N PRO A 74 -6.75 25.85 31.75
CA PRO A 74 -7.27 25.89 30.38
C PRO A 74 -6.85 24.67 29.57
N VAL A 75 -5.66 24.10 29.84
CA VAL A 75 -5.08 22.98 29.09
C VAL A 75 -5.98 21.73 29.11
N ARG A 76 -6.70 21.45 30.20
CA ARG A 76 -7.65 20.34 30.23
C ARG A 76 -8.83 20.57 29.30
N GLY A 77 -9.34 21.81 29.25
CA GLY A 77 -10.39 22.20 28.29
C GLY A 77 -9.90 22.09 26.85
N GLU A 78 -8.66 22.53 26.57
CA GLU A 78 -8.03 22.41 25.25
C GLU A 78 -7.87 20.93 24.84
N LEU A 79 -7.36 20.08 25.72
CA LEU A 79 -7.18 18.63 25.48
C LEU A 79 -8.51 17.90 25.29
N HIS A 80 -9.56 18.33 26.00
CA HIS A 80 -10.91 17.82 25.81
C HIS A 80 -11.49 18.27 24.47
N ALA A 81 -11.30 19.54 24.11
CA ALA A 81 -11.75 20.09 22.83
C ALA A 81 -11.11 19.38 21.63
N VAL A 82 -9.80 19.14 21.65
CA VAL A 82 -9.11 18.37 20.59
C VAL A 82 -9.38 16.86 20.64
N GLY A 83 -10.13 16.40 21.64
CA GLY A 83 -10.55 15.01 21.80
C GLY A 83 -9.52 14.07 22.38
N LEU A 84 -8.38 14.55 22.89
CA LEU A 84 -7.34 13.67 23.46
C LEU A 84 -7.71 13.11 24.84
N ILE A 85 -8.55 13.84 25.59
CA ILE A 85 -9.19 13.36 26.82
C ILE A 85 -10.70 13.37 26.68
N THR A 86 -11.36 12.41 27.33
CA THR A 86 -12.83 12.37 27.44
C THR A 86 -13.22 12.80 28.84
N VAL A 87 -14.16 13.74 28.94
CA VAL A 87 -14.72 14.22 30.22
C VAL A 87 -16.21 13.86 30.25
N ALA A 88 -16.66 13.26 31.35
CA ALA A 88 -18.06 12.95 31.60
C ALA A 88 -18.45 13.46 32.99
N GLU A 89 -19.71 13.84 33.20
CA GLU A 89 -20.18 14.44 34.46
C GLU A 89 -20.00 13.49 35.66
N ASP A 90 -20.24 12.19 35.48
CA ASP A 90 -20.24 11.19 36.56
C ASP A 90 -18.99 10.31 36.62
N ARG A 91 -17.93 10.62 35.87
CA ARG A 91 -16.71 9.80 35.81
C ARG A 91 -15.44 10.63 35.76
N PRO A 92 -14.32 10.13 36.31
CA PRO A 92 -13.03 10.80 36.16
C PRO A 92 -12.67 10.94 34.66
N PRO A 93 -11.95 12.00 34.29
CA PRO A 93 -11.48 12.15 32.92
C PRO A 93 -10.58 10.97 32.56
N VAL A 94 -10.68 10.50 31.31
CA VAL A 94 -9.87 9.41 30.78
C VAL A 94 -9.15 9.86 29.52
N GLU A 95 -7.94 9.34 29.31
CA GLU A 95 -7.20 9.57 28.07
C GLU A 95 -7.80 8.69 26.97
N ARG A 96 -8.04 9.26 25.79
CA ARG A 96 -8.76 8.57 24.71
C ARG A 96 -8.06 7.30 24.25
N PHE A 97 -6.73 7.30 24.25
CA PHE A 97 -5.90 6.24 23.69
C PHE A 97 -5.32 5.31 24.76
N ASP A 98 -5.91 5.23 25.95
CA ASP A 98 -5.39 4.44 27.07
C ASP A 98 -5.00 3.00 26.65
N GLY A 99 -3.76 2.62 26.96
CA GLY A 99 -3.19 1.31 26.63
C GLY A 99 -2.71 1.14 25.18
N ALA A 100 -2.70 2.19 24.37
CA ALA A 100 -2.24 2.14 22.97
C ALA A 100 -0.91 2.87 22.73
N LEU A 101 -0.22 2.48 21.66
CA LEU A 101 0.90 3.25 21.11
C LEU A 101 0.34 4.51 20.47
N THR A 102 1.02 5.63 20.64
CA THR A 102 0.62 6.92 20.08
C THR A 102 1.64 7.40 19.06
N PHE A 103 1.14 8.06 18.01
CA PHE A 103 1.92 8.54 16.89
C PHE A 103 1.50 9.97 16.59
N PRO A 104 2.35 10.98 16.85
CA PRO A 104 2.06 12.33 16.40
C PRO A 104 2.02 12.36 14.87
N VAL A 105 1.14 13.21 14.33
CA VAL A 105 1.06 13.43 12.89
C VAL A 105 1.39 14.88 12.61
N CYS A 106 2.45 15.09 11.84
CA CYS A 106 2.89 16.41 11.44
C CYS A 106 2.41 16.74 10.03
N ASP A 107 2.13 18.02 9.80
CA ASP A 107 1.99 18.55 8.45
C ASP A 107 3.34 18.56 7.70
N ILE A 108 3.31 19.09 6.49
CA ILE A 108 4.48 19.15 5.61
C ILE A 108 5.61 20.02 6.19
N ASP A 109 5.28 20.99 7.05
CA ASP A 109 6.20 21.93 7.69
C ASP A 109 6.72 21.41 9.04
N GLY A 110 6.24 20.25 9.49
CA GLY A 110 6.66 19.60 10.73
C GLY A 110 5.83 20.01 11.95
N THR A 111 4.76 20.79 11.77
CA THR A 111 3.86 21.16 12.86
C THR A 111 2.92 20.00 13.16
N THR A 112 2.84 19.60 14.43
CA THR A 112 1.92 18.54 14.85
C THR A 112 0.47 18.98 14.63
N ALA A 113 -0.23 18.31 13.73
CA ALA A 113 -1.61 18.62 13.33
C ALA A 113 -2.61 17.57 13.82
N GLY A 114 -2.13 16.42 14.28
CA GLY A 114 -2.99 15.34 14.76
C GLY A 114 -2.21 14.32 15.60
N MET A 115 -2.95 13.31 16.05
CA MET A 115 -2.40 12.16 16.74
C MET A 115 -3.21 10.92 16.38
N TYR A 116 -2.49 9.84 16.08
CA TYR A 116 -3.05 8.53 15.90
C TYR A 116 -2.66 7.60 17.05
N ALA A 117 -3.42 6.53 17.23
CA ALA A 117 -3.07 5.48 18.15
C ALA A 117 -3.41 4.09 17.60
N GLU A 118 -2.56 3.11 17.95
CA GLU A 118 -2.80 1.70 17.65
C GLU A 118 -2.48 0.84 18.87
N SER A 119 -3.41 -0.03 19.25
CA SER A 119 -3.25 -0.95 20.38
C SER A 119 -2.34 -2.15 20.05
N GLY A 120 -2.11 -2.42 18.77
CA GLY A 120 -1.42 -3.62 18.29
C GLY A 120 -2.24 -4.91 18.43
N ARG A 121 -3.49 -4.83 18.90
CA ARG A 121 -4.36 -6.00 19.01
C ARG A 121 -4.89 -6.43 17.64
N PRO A 122 -4.97 -7.74 17.35
CA PRO A 122 -5.54 -8.21 16.09
C PRO A 122 -6.97 -7.70 15.90
N GLY A 123 -7.26 -7.13 14.74
CA GLY A 123 -8.58 -6.61 14.38
C GLY A 123 -8.91 -5.21 14.91
N GLU A 124 -8.04 -4.59 15.70
CA GLU A 124 -8.19 -3.18 16.07
C GLU A 124 -7.56 -2.26 15.01
N PHE A 125 -8.18 -1.10 14.79
CA PHE A 125 -7.80 -0.14 13.74
C PHE A 125 -7.04 1.06 14.32
N THR A 126 -6.35 1.79 13.45
CA THR A 126 -5.75 3.09 13.80
C THR A 126 -6.82 4.07 14.24
N ALA A 127 -6.81 4.43 15.51
CA ALA A 127 -7.71 5.40 16.10
C ALA A 127 -7.20 6.82 15.81
N ALA A 128 -8.11 7.72 15.44
CA ALA A 128 -7.84 9.13 15.20
C ALA A 128 -8.53 10.01 16.24
N LEU A 129 -8.05 11.24 16.38
CA LEU A 129 -8.80 12.28 17.08
C LEU A 129 -10.07 12.64 16.28
N PRO A 130 -11.24 12.72 16.92
CA PRO A 130 -12.53 12.79 16.22
C PRO A 130 -12.76 14.12 15.50
N ASP A 131 -12.34 15.22 16.10
CA ASP A 131 -12.69 16.59 15.67
C ASP A 131 -11.54 17.32 14.96
N LEU A 132 -10.46 16.60 14.65
CA LEU A 132 -9.31 17.11 13.92
C LEU A 132 -9.23 16.49 12.52
N PRO A 133 -8.58 17.18 11.56
CA PRO A 133 -8.19 16.57 10.30
C PRO A 133 -7.45 15.25 10.53
N ARG A 134 -7.52 14.36 9.54
CA ARG A 134 -6.85 13.05 9.56
C ARG A 134 -5.67 13.03 8.58
N PRO A 135 -4.60 13.82 8.85
CA PRO A 135 -3.48 13.94 7.93
C PRO A 135 -2.76 12.60 7.76
N VAL A 136 -2.19 12.40 6.57
CA VAL A 136 -1.26 11.30 6.32
C VAL A 136 -0.12 11.28 7.33
N TRP A 137 0.07 10.16 8.02
CA TRP A 137 1.23 9.92 8.86
C TRP A 137 2.50 9.78 8.02
N ASN A 138 3.59 10.44 8.46
CA ASN A 138 4.87 10.56 7.75
C ASN A 138 4.78 11.26 6.39
N ALA A 139 3.81 12.15 6.16
CA ALA A 139 3.67 12.94 4.92
C ALA A 139 4.97 13.64 4.43
N PRO A 140 5.88 14.14 5.30
CA PRO A 140 7.15 14.70 4.86
C PRO A 140 8.04 13.77 4.02
N VAL A 141 7.75 12.46 3.96
CA VAL A 141 8.37 11.53 2.99
C VAL A 141 8.18 11.95 1.54
N ALA A 142 7.08 12.61 1.21
CA ALA A 142 6.81 13.10 -0.14
C ALA A 142 7.85 14.13 -0.61
N LYS A 143 8.48 14.91 0.30
CA LYS A 143 9.55 15.86 -0.06
C LYS A 143 10.81 15.21 -0.59
N ARG A 144 11.05 13.94 -0.24
CA ARG A 144 12.31 13.21 -0.51
C ARG A 144 12.14 12.03 -1.46
N CYS A 145 10.91 11.56 -1.66
CA CYS A 145 10.62 10.36 -2.44
C CYS A 145 9.60 10.66 -3.54
N ALA A 146 9.95 10.35 -4.79
CA ALA A 146 9.04 10.43 -5.94
C ALA A 146 7.99 9.31 -5.97
N GLU A 147 8.14 8.29 -5.12
CA GLU A 147 7.15 7.24 -4.91
C GLU A 147 7.02 6.93 -3.43
N VAL A 148 5.79 6.84 -2.94
CA VAL A 148 5.46 6.55 -1.54
C VAL A 148 4.55 5.32 -1.45
N LEU A 149 4.96 4.36 -0.63
CA LEU A 149 4.16 3.21 -0.23
C LEU A 149 3.19 3.63 0.88
N VAL A 150 1.89 3.56 0.62
CA VAL A 150 0.85 3.94 1.57
C VAL A 150 0.24 2.67 2.19
N THR A 151 0.30 2.59 3.52
CA THR A 151 -0.31 1.52 4.32
C THR A 151 -1.57 2.01 5.01
N ALA A 152 -2.44 1.07 5.37
CA ALA A 152 -3.67 1.32 6.15
C ALA A 152 -3.44 1.39 7.67
N SER A 153 -2.23 1.06 8.14
CA SER A 153 -1.80 1.00 9.54
C SER A 153 -0.40 1.57 9.67
N ILE A 154 -0.16 2.31 10.74
CA ILE A 154 1.14 2.86 11.11
C ILE A 154 2.07 1.74 11.55
N LEU A 155 1.58 0.71 12.24
CA LEU A 155 2.40 -0.44 12.61
C LEU A 155 2.91 -1.20 11.39
N ASP A 156 2.11 -1.28 10.33
CA ASP A 156 2.54 -1.82 9.04
C ASP A 156 3.60 -0.94 8.36
N ALA A 157 3.47 0.40 8.44
CA ALA A 157 4.49 1.31 7.93
C ALA A 157 5.81 1.18 8.71
N LEU A 158 5.76 1.07 10.03
CA LEU A 158 6.94 0.84 10.87
C LEU A 158 7.59 -0.50 10.59
N ALA A 159 6.81 -1.54 10.30
CA ALA A 159 7.35 -2.84 9.89
C ALA A 159 8.14 -2.75 8.58
N LEU A 160 7.65 -1.94 7.62
CA LEU A 160 8.36 -1.65 6.39
C LEU A 160 9.64 -0.84 6.63
N GLU A 161 9.61 0.20 7.48
CA GLU A 161 10.83 0.95 7.81
C GLU A 161 11.88 0.08 8.50
N ARG A 162 11.46 -0.81 9.41
CA ARG A 162 12.35 -1.80 10.04
C ARG A 162 12.98 -2.74 9.01
N ALA A 163 12.29 -3.02 7.90
CA ALA A 163 12.80 -3.81 6.78
C ALA A 163 13.64 -2.99 5.78
N GLY A 164 13.99 -1.75 6.11
CA GLY A 164 14.79 -0.87 5.26
C GLY A 164 14.00 -0.18 4.14
N VAL A 165 12.67 -0.21 4.19
CA VAL A 165 11.79 0.45 3.21
C VAL A 165 11.33 1.80 3.79
N HIS A 166 12.03 2.88 3.44
CA HIS A 166 11.89 4.19 4.09
C HIS A 166 10.99 5.19 3.35
N ASN A 167 10.46 4.82 2.18
CA ASN A 167 9.54 5.64 1.38
C ASN A 167 8.08 5.33 1.73
N VAL A 168 7.75 5.29 3.02
CA VAL A 168 6.44 4.83 3.52
C VAL A 168 5.67 5.95 4.19
N ALA A 169 4.36 5.92 4.03
CA ALA A 169 3.40 6.75 4.74
C ALA A 169 2.20 5.89 5.16
N ALA A 170 1.42 6.35 6.12
CA ALA A 170 0.22 5.65 6.56
C ALA A 170 -1.00 6.57 6.59
N ALA A 171 -2.13 6.05 6.14
CA ALA A 171 -3.42 6.68 6.24
C ALA A 171 -4.41 5.63 6.79
N PRO A 172 -5.08 5.87 7.93
CA PRO A 172 -6.01 4.90 8.52
C PRO A 172 -7.07 4.41 7.52
N ALA A 173 -7.37 3.12 7.55
CA ALA A 173 -8.40 2.56 6.68
C ALA A 173 -9.85 3.00 7.06
N PRO A 174 -10.75 3.10 6.06
CA PRO A 174 -10.47 3.05 4.63
C PRO A 174 -9.64 4.27 4.21
N VAL A 175 -8.59 4.04 3.42
CA VAL A 175 -7.65 5.11 3.00
C VAL A 175 -8.43 6.15 2.19
N PRO A 176 -8.59 7.40 2.69
CA PRO A 176 -9.38 8.39 1.97
C PRO A 176 -8.67 8.84 0.69
N GLU A 177 -9.43 9.01 -0.40
CA GLU A 177 -8.89 9.50 -1.68
C GLU A 177 -8.21 10.88 -1.53
N SER A 178 -8.74 11.74 -0.65
CA SER A 178 -8.17 13.06 -0.34
C SER A 178 -6.74 12.98 0.17
N GLU A 179 -6.41 11.97 0.98
CA GLU A 179 -5.07 11.79 1.54
C GLU A 179 -4.06 11.34 0.47
N LEU A 180 -4.52 10.55 -0.50
CA LEU A 180 -3.71 10.12 -1.63
C LEU A 180 -3.45 11.26 -2.61
N VAL A 181 -4.48 12.06 -2.89
CA VAL A 181 -4.36 13.29 -3.70
C VAL A 181 -3.42 14.29 -3.04
N TYR A 182 -3.51 14.46 -1.72
CA TYR A 182 -2.60 15.33 -0.98
C TYR A 182 -1.13 14.96 -1.17
N LEU A 183 -0.79 13.67 -1.11
CA LEU A 183 0.57 13.21 -1.41
C LEU A 183 0.98 13.44 -2.87
N GLU A 184 0.05 13.26 -3.82
CA GLU A 184 0.29 13.46 -5.25
C GLU A 184 0.50 14.93 -5.62
N ASP A 185 -0.23 15.85 -4.97
CA ASP A 185 -0.04 17.29 -5.10
C ASP A 185 1.34 17.73 -4.60
N LEU A 186 1.96 16.94 -3.71
CA LEU A 186 3.35 17.11 -3.28
C LEU A 186 4.37 16.51 -4.27
N GLY A 187 3.92 15.98 -5.42
CA GLY A 187 4.76 15.46 -6.49
C GLY A 187 5.19 14.00 -6.34
N THR A 188 4.55 13.23 -5.46
CA THR A 188 4.85 11.81 -5.28
C THR A 188 3.84 10.90 -5.96
N ARG A 189 4.26 9.73 -6.41
CA ARG A 189 3.35 8.66 -6.85
C ARG A 189 2.98 7.78 -5.66
N CYS A 190 1.69 7.63 -5.41
CA CYS A 190 1.17 6.74 -4.38
C CYS A 190 1.08 5.29 -4.88
N VAL A 191 1.66 4.35 -4.10
CA VAL A 191 1.51 2.90 -4.28
C VAL A 191 0.84 2.33 -3.03
N LEU A 192 -0.32 1.70 -3.20
CA LEU A 192 -1.09 1.15 -2.08
C LEU A 192 -0.59 -0.25 -1.74
N LEU A 193 -0.41 -0.53 -0.44
CA LEU A 193 -0.12 -1.87 0.03
C LEU A 193 -1.40 -2.55 0.51
N GLY A 194 -1.87 -3.53 -0.24
CA GLY A 194 -3.11 -4.26 0.05
C GLY A 194 -2.89 -5.47 0.96
N SER A 195 -3.85 -5.72 1.83
CA SER A 195 -3.99 -6.91 2.68
C SER A 195 -5.44 -7.36 2.74
N GLU A 196 -5.70 -8.59 3.18
CA GLU A 196 -7.08 -9.07 3.39
C GLU A 196 -7.86 -8.14 4.33
N VAL A 197 -7.22 -7.69 5.40
CA VAL A 197 -7.82 -6.82 6.43
C VAL A 197 -8.19 -5.46 5.84
N SER A 198 -7.30 -4.83 5.07
CA SER A 198 -7.57 -3.53 4.45
C SER A 198 -8.62 -3.61 3.34
N GLU A 199 -8.65 -4.71 2.59
CA GLU A 199 -9.61 -4.89 1.49
C GLU A 199 -11.02 -5.18 2.02
N ALA A 200 -11.16 -5.94 3.11
CA ALA A 200 -12.44 -6.12 3.78
C ALA A 200 -13.04 -4.80 4.33
N GLN A 201 -12.19 -3.80 4.58
CA GLN A 201 -12.59 -2.47 5.07
C GLN A 201 -12.94 -1.47 3.97
N ALA A 202 -12.61 -1.77 2.70
CA ALA A 202 -12.96 -0.92 1.57
C ALA A 202 -14.45 -1.11 1.20
N ALA A 203 -15.35 -0.70 2.09
CA ALA A 203 -16.79 -0.64 1.82
C ALA A 203 -17.09 0.63 0.98
N GLY A 204 -16.80 0.57 -0.32
CA GLY A 204 -17.07 1.65 -1.27
C GLY A 204 -16.68 1.25 -2.69
N PRO A 205 -17.16 1.96 -3.74
CA PRO A 205 -16.69 1.72 -5.10
C PRO A 205 -15.19 2.02 -5.13
N GLU A 206 -14.35 1.04 -5.45
CA GLU A 206 -12.89 1.16 -5.52
C GLU A 206 -12.45 1.82 -6.85
N PRO A 207 -12.09 3.11 -6.89
CA PRO A 207 -11.77 3.82 -8.13
C PRO A 207 -10.34 4.35 -8.12
N SER A 208 -9.40 3.75 -7.36
CA SER A 208 -8.01 4.20 -7.41
C SER A 208 -7.32 3.60 -8.64
N SER A 209 -6.93 4.47 -9.58
CA SER A 209 -6.05 4.15 -10.72
C SER A 209 -4.62 3.80 -10.29
N ARG A 210 -4.33 3.92 -8.99
CA ARG A 210 -3.01 3.74 -8.38
C ARG A 210 -2.56 2.30 -8.40
N LEU A 211 -1.24 2.15 -8.39
CA LEU A 211 -0.59 0.86 -8.27
C LEU A 211 -0.93 0.26 -6.90
N ARG A 212 -1.39 -1.00 -6.86
CA ARG A 212 -1.58 -1.76 -5.63
C ARG A 212 -0.71 -3.01 -5.65
N ILE A 213 0.05 -3.21 -4.58
CA ILE A 213 0.88 -4.39 -4.40
C ILE A 213 0.37 -5.24 -3.23
N HIS A 214 0.66 -6.53 -3.26
CA HIS A 214 0.34 -7.47 -2.20
C HIS A 214 1.57 -8.28 -1.85
N LEU A 215 1.79 -8.48 -0.55
CA LEU A 215 2.79 -9.42 -0.07
C LEU A 215 2.32 -10.87 -0.29
N PRO A 216 3.24 -11.86 -0.34
CA PRO A 216 2.87 -13.26 -0.42
C PRO A 216 1.85 -13.65 0.66
N GLY A 217 0.81 -14.38 0.26
CA GLY A 217 -0.31 -14.75 1.15
C GLY A 217 -1.22 -13.59 1.54
N ARG A 218 -1.12 -12.41 0.90
CA ARG A 218 -1.89 -11.19 1.23
C ARG A 218 -1.76 -10.75 2.69
N LEU A 219 -0.65 -11.13 3.32
CA LEU A 219 -0.33 -10.77 4.70
C LEU A 219 -0.07 -9.27 4.82
N ARG A 220 -0.37 -8.73 6.00
CA ARG A 220 0.05 -7.38 6.36
C ARG A 220 1.57 -7.32 6.58
N PRO A 221 2.24 -6.19 6.33
CA PRO A 221 3.68 -6.03 6.59
C PRO A 221 4.09 -6.45 8.00
N LEU A 222 3.35 -6.05 9.04
CA LEU A 222 3.66 -6.41 10.42
C LEU A 222 3.62 -7.92 10.65
N GLU A 223 2.61 -8.58 10.08
CA GLU A 223 2.47 -10.02 10.17
C GLU A 223 3.54 -10.76 9.37
N PHE A 224 3.87 -10.27 8.17
CA PHE A 224 4.93 -10.81 7.35
C PHE A 224 6.29 -10.69 8.04
N LEU A 225 6.58 -9.53 8.65
CA LEU A 225 7.77 -9.28 9.46
C LEU A 225 7.88 -10.30 10.59
N ALA A 226 6.79 -10.52 11.34
CA ALA A 226 6.79 -11.47 12.46
C ALA A 226 7.05 -12.92 12.01
N ARG A 227 6.54 -13.31 10.84
CA ARG A 227 6.67 -14.68 10.32
C ARG A 227 7.99 -14.96 9.60
N HIS A 228 8.54 -13.97 8.90
CA HIS A 228 9.61 -14.17 7.92
C HIS A 228 10.85 -13.29 8.14
N GLY A 229 10.77 -12.28 9.00
CA GLY A 229 11.86 -11.36 9.29
C GLY A 229 12.02 -10.20 8.29
N ALA A 230 12.86 -9.24 8.65
CA ALA A 230 13.04 -7.98 7.95
C ALA A 230 13.59 -8.14 6.52
N ASP A 231 14.62 -8.98 6.34
CA ASP A 231 15.22 -9.20 5.01
C ASP A 231 14.25 -9.85 4.02
N ALA A 232 13.40 -10.76 4.51
CA ALA A 232 12.38 -11.39 3.69
C ALA A 232 11.27 -10.39 3.32
N LEU A 233 10.84 -9.54 4.26
CA LEU A 233 9.87 -8.48 4.00
C LEU A 233 10.40 -7.49 2.95
N SER A 234 11.65 -7.04 3.09
CA SER A 234 12.30 -6.13 2.14
C SER A 234 12.31 -6.69 0.72
N ARG A 235 12.72 -7.96 0.55
CA ARG A 235 12.69 -8.65 -0.74
C ARG A 235 11.26 -8.81 -1.27
N ALA A 236 10.32 -9.21 -0.43
CA ALA A 236 8.93 -9.41 -0.84
C ALA A 236 8.28 -8.12 -1.36
N VAL A 237 8.56 -6.97 -0.74
CA VAL A 237 8.08 -5.65 -1.21
C VAL A 237 8.68 -5.32 -2.58
N ARG A 238 9.99 -5.50 -2.75
CA ARG A 238 10.68 -5.25 -4.03
C ARG A 238 10.12 -6.13 -5.14
N GLU A 239 10.01 -7.43 -4.90
CA GLU A 239 9.45 -8.39 -5.85
C GLU A 239 7.98 -8.11 -6.15
N ALA A 240 7.20 -7.65 -5.18
CA ALA A 240 5.82 -7.24 -5.41
C ALA A 240 5.76 -5.99 -6.31
N LEU A 241 6.56 -4.95 -6.02
CA LEU A 241 6.65 -3.75 -6.85
C LEU A 241 7.09 -4.08 -8.28
N GLU A 242 8.12 -4.91 -8.46
CA GLU A 242 8.61 -5.34 -9.76
C GLU A 242 7.54 -6.10 -10.53
N ARG A 243 6.96 -7.15 -9.94
CA ARG A 243 5.86 -7.93 -10.57
C ARG A 243 4.68 -7.06 -10.95
N THR A 244 4.28 -6.14 -10.09
CA THR A 244 3.17 -5.22 -10.39
C THR A 244 3.59 -4.13 -11.38
N ARG A 245 4.87 -3.87 -11.66
CA ARG A 245 5.28 -2.96 -12.74
C ARG A 245 5.41 -3.66 -14.08
N THR A 246 6.03 -4.84 -14.09
CA THR A 246 6.28 -5.63 -15.30
C THR A 246 5.06 -6.44 -15.74
N GLY A 247 4.07 -6.62 -14.86
CA GLY A 247 2.98 -7.58 -15.08
C GLY A 247 3.44 -9.02 -14.86
N PRO A 248 2.54 -10.01 -15.00
CA PRO A 248 2.90 -11.42 -14.90
C PRO A 248 4.02 -11.74 -15.88
N GLN A 249 5.13 -12.25 -15.34
CA GLN A 249 6.19 -12.83 -16.17
C GLN A 249 5.58 -14.00 -16.92
N ALA A 250 5.50 -13.87 -18.24
CA ALA A 250 5.12 -14.98 -19.07
C ALA A 250 6.23 -16.06 -19.01
N PRO A 251 5.89 -17.34 -19.17
CA PRO A 251 6.89 -18.41 -19.21
C PRO A 251 7.99 -18.07 -20.23
N ASP A 252 9.24 -18.44 -19.92
CA ASP A 252 10.45 -18.04 -20.64
C ASP A 252 10.25 -17.97 -22.16
N GLY A 253 10.45 -16.77 -22.74
CA GLY A 253 10.36 -16.52 -24.18
C GLY A 253 9.19 -15.62 -24.63
N ASP A 254 8.32 -15.16 -23.73
CA ASP A 254 7.14 -14.34 -24.07
C ASP A 254 7.27 -12.87 -23.58
N LEU A 255 6.72 -11.92 -24.34
CA LEU A 255 6.79 -10.48 -24.02
C LEU A 255 5.53 -10.07 -23.25
N THR A 256 5.68 -9.61 -22.01
CA THR A 256 4.57 -9.02 -21.22
C THR A 256 4.72 -7.51 -21.11
N LEU A 257 3.64 -6.78 -21.40
CA LEU A 257 3.52 -5.34 -21.19
C LEU A 257 2.33 -5.05 -20.28
N ARG A 258 2.51 -4.19 -19.27
CA ARG A 258 1.41 -3.73 -18.42
C ARG A 258 1.08 -2.26 -18.65
N CYS A 259 -0.19 -1.99 -18.88
CA CYS A 259 -0.73 -0.65 -19.06
C CYS A 259 -1.88 -0.42 -18.07
N GLY A 260 -1.62 0.31 -16.99
CA GLY A 260 -2.60 0.51 -15.92
C GLY A 260 -3.02 -0.83 -15.29
N ARG A 261 -4.29 -1.21 -15.44
CA ARG A 261 -4.86 -2.47 -14.93
C ARG A 261 -4.86 -3.60 -15.97
N ARG A 262 -4.47 -3.30 -17.22
CA ARG A 262 -4.47 -4.24 -18.35
C ARG A 262 -3.10 -4.86 -18.52
N VAL A 263 -3.08 -6.17 -18.66
CA VAL A 263 -1.89 -6.95 -18.96
C VAL A 263 -1.98 -7.46 -20.38
N TYR A 264 -0.97 -7.16 -21.20
CA TYR A 264 -0.81 -7.68 -22.55
C TYR A 264 0.34 -8.68 -22.56
N THR A 265 0.08 -9.92 -22.94
CA THR A 265 1.10 -10.96 -23.15
C THR A 265 1.17 -11.29 -24.64
N VAL A 266 2.38 -11.32 -25.18
CA VAL A 266 2.65 -11.53 -26.59
C VAL A 266 3.36 -12.86 -26.77
N TYR A 267 2.71 -13.77 -27.50
CA TYR A 267 3.22 -15.10 -27.85
C TYR A 267 3.58 -15.18 -29.33
N GLY A 268 4.58 -16.00 -29.65
CA GLY A 268 4.90 -16.35 -31.04
C GLY A 268 5.24 -15.15 -31.91
N LEU A 269 5.98 -14.19 -31.34
CA LEU A 269 6.37 -12.96 -32.04
C LEU A 269 7.25 -13.29 -33.25
N SER A 270 6.73 -13.00 -34.44
CA SER A 270 7.40 -13.14 -35.72
C SER A 270 7.52 -11.77 -36.38
N LYS A 271 8.76 -11.33 -36.60
CA LYS A 271 9.07 -10.02 -37.18
C LYS A 271 9.85 -10.15 -38.48
N GLY A 272 9.54 -9.29 -39.44
CA GLY A 272 10.29 -9.14 -40.68
C GLY A 272 9.81 -7.93 -41.50
N PRO A 273 10.36 -7.71 -42.69
CA PRO A 273 9.98 -6.57 -43.52
C PRO A 273 8.46 -6.56 -43.77
N GLY A 274 7.77 -5.54 -43.27
CA GLY A 274 6.33 -5.35 -43.45
C GLY A 274 5.41 -6.27 -42.62
N HIS A 275 5.93 -7.03 -41.66
CA HIS A 275 5.08 -7.79 -40.75
C HIS A 275 5.62 -7.86 -39.32
N LEU A 276 4.71 -7.71 -38.37
CA LEU A 276 4.93 -7.88 -36.95
C LEU A 276 3.77 -8.72 -36.41
N ARG A 277 3.85 -10.04 -36.58
CA ARG A 277 2.75 -10.97 -36.26
C ARG A 277 2.98 -11.56 -34.88
N ALA A 278 1.94 -11.53 -34.05
CA ALA A 278 1.96 -12.19 -32.76
C ALA A 278 0.55 -12.56 -32.29
N THR A 279 0.48 -13.46 -31.32
CA THR A 279 -0.74 -13.70 -30.54
C THR A 279 -0.71 -12.80 -29.33
N VAL A 280 -1.67 -11.88 -29.23
CA VAL A 280 -1.83 -10.95 -28.11
C VAL A 280 -2.92 -11.47 -27.19
N ARG A 281 -2.55 -11.76 -25.96
CA ARG A 281 -3.46 -12.03 -24.84
C ARG A 281 -3.59 -10.75 -24.01
N ALA A 282 -4.78 -10.19 -23.93
CA ALA A 282 -5.08 -9.04 -23.08
C ALA A 282 -5.97 -9.47 -21.91
N GLU A 283 -5.60 -9.12 -20.69
CA GLU A 283 -6.32 -9.49 -19.47
C GLU A 283 -6.56 -8.28 -18.55
N GLN A 284 -7.79 -8.17 -18.04
CA GLN A 284 -8.20 -7.18 -17.03
C GLN A 284 -9.29 -7.78 -16.14
N HIS A 285 -9.05 -7.83 -14.82
CA HIS A 285 -10.03 -8.32 -13.81
C HIS A 285 -10.67 -9.67 -14.13
N GLY A 286 -9.89 -10.64 -14.62
CA GLY A 286 -10.39 -11.97 -15.00
C GLY A 286 -11.15 -12.01 -16.34
N ARG A 287 -11.35 -10.87 -17.00
CA ARG A 287 -11.79 -10.81 -18.41
C ARG A 287 -10.59 -10.95 -19.32
N LEU A 288 -10.75 -11.75 -20.36
CA LEU A 288 -9.66 -12.17 -21.22
C LEU A 288 -10.04 -12.01 -22.70
N HIS A 289 -9.12 -11.46 -23.48
CA HIS A 289 -9.16 -11.48 -24.94
C HIS A 289 -7.87 -12.11 -25.47
N VAL A 290 -7.97 -12.96 -26.49
CA VAL A 290 -6.80 -13.53 -27.17
C VAL A 290 -7.05 -13.45 -28.67
N ASP A 291 -6.13 -12.80 -29.40
CA ASP A 291 -6.19 -12.71 -30.86
C ASP A 291 -4.79 -12.81 -31.48
N THR A 292 -4.70 -13.35 -32.69
CA THR A 292 -3.46 -13.43 -33.48
C THR A 292 -3.54 -12.49 -34.66
N LEU A 293 -2.70 -11.46 -34.65
CA LEU A 293 -2.77 -10.37 -35.63
C LEU A 293 -1.38 -9.90 -36.06
N ASN A 294 -1.34 -9.28 -37.24
CA ASN A 294 -0.19 -8.49 -37.67
C ASN A 294 -0.35 -7.05 -37.18
N LEU A 295 0.44 -6.68 -36.18
CA LEU A 295 0.43 -5.39 -35.51
C LEU A 295 0.73 -4.22 -36.45
N TYR A 296 1.35 -4.42 -37.61
CA TYR A 296 1.51 -3.36 -38.62
C TYR A 296 0.26 -3.06 -39.44
N ARG A 297 -0.74 -3.96 -39.46
CA ARG A 297 -1.99 -3.71 -40.17
C ARG A 297 -2.95 -2.86 -39.34
N ALA A 298 -3.13 -1.61 -39.76
CA ALA A 298 -4.00 -0.64 -39.06
C ALA A 298 -5.46 -1.09 -38.91
N SER A 299 -6.00 -1.88 -39.85
CA SER A 299 -7.35 -2.44 -39.73
C SER A 299 -7.45 -3.48 -38.61
N LEU A 300 -6.42 -4.30 -38.42
CA LEU A 300 -6.37 -5.29 -37.34
C LEU A 300 -6.17 -4.63 -35.98
N ARG A 301 -5.33 -3.59 -35.90
CA ARG A 301 -5.19 -2.77 -34.68
C ARG A 301 -6.52 -2.14 -34.27
N ARG A 302 -7.26 -1.56 -35.22
CA ARG A 302 -8.58 -0.97 -34.95
C ARG A 302 -9.60 -2.00 -34.48
N ARG A 303 -9.57 -3.22 -35.05
CA ARG A 303 -10.43 -4.31 -34.59
C ARG A 303 -10.09 -4.72 -33.15
N LEU A 304 -8.81 -4.95 -32.85
CA LEU A 304 -8.35 -5.27 -31.50
C LEU A 304 -8.75 -4.16 -30.52
N CYS A 305 -8.55 -2.88 -30.87
CA CYS A 305 -8.96 -1.74 -30.05
C CYS A 305 -10.46 -1.79 -29.75
N SER A 306 -11.30 -1.93 -30.77
CA SER A 306 -12.75 -2.00 -30.60
C SER A 306 -13.19 -3.19 -29.72
N ASP A 307 -12.56 -4.35 -29.89
CA ASP A 307 -12.87 -5.55 -29.10
C ASP A 307 -12.48 -5.36 -27.62
N LEU A 308 -11.31 -4.77 -27.36
CA LEU A 308 -10.82 -4.50 -26.01
C LEU A 308 -11.58 -3.37 -25.31
N THR A 309 -11.91 -2.28 -26.01
CA THR A 309 -12.78 -1.20 -25.49
C THR A 309 -14.10 -1.76 -24.96
N ARG A 310 -14.76 -2.63 -25.75
CA ARG A 310 -16.01 -3.26 -25.35
C ARG A 310 -15.83 -4.25 -24.19
N LEU A 311 -14.75 -5.05 -24.21
CA LEU A 311 -14.54 -6.07 -23.20
C LEU A 311 -14.16 -5.49 -21.83
N PHE A 312 -13.33 -4.45 -21.83
CA PHE A 312 -12.75 -3.85 -20.64
C PHE A 312 -13.49 -2.61 -20.14
N ASP A 313 -14.45 -2.09 -20.92
CA ASP A 313 -15.20 -0.87 -20.58
C ASP A 313 -14.28 0.34 -20.42
N GLU A 314 -13.35 0.51 -21.36
CA GLU A 314 -12.29 1.53 -21.36
C GLU A 314 -12.41 2.44 -22.58
N ALA A 315 -12.07 3.71 -22.43
CA ALA A 315 -12.10 4.68 -23.53
C ALA A 315 -11.16 4.25 -24.68
N PRO A 316 -11.57 4.42 -25.96
CA PRO A 316 -10.78 3.96 -27.11
C PRO A 316 -9.40 4.61 -27.18
N GLU A 317 -9.24 5.86 -26.74
CA GLU A 317 -7.96 6.57 -26.71
C GLU A 317 -6.94 5.90 -25.77
N ILE A 318 -7.43 5.32 -24.67
CA ILE A 318 -6.60 4.59 -23.70
C ILE A 318 -6.12 3.26 -24.30
N ILE A 319 -7.02 2.53 -24.94
CA ILE A 319 -6.69 1.25 -25.59
C ILE A 319 -5.77 1.46 -26.79
N ASP A 320 -5.97 2.50 -27.58
CA ASP A 320 -5.08 2.84 -28.71
C ASP A 320 -3.67 3.20 -28.22
N ALA A 321 -3.55 3.95 -27.12
CA ALA A 321 -2.26 4.25 -26.51
C ALA A 321 -1.55 2.98 -26.00
N ASP A 322 -2.31 2.02 -25.48
CA ASP A 322 -1.78 0.74 -25.01
C ASP A 322 -1.30 -0.13 -26.17
N ILE A 323 -2.06 -0.19 -27.27
CA ILE A 323 -1.66 -0.87 -28.51
C ILE A 323 -0.41 -0.23 -29.10
N ALA A 324 -0.27 1.10 -29.07
CA ALA A 324 0.93 1.78 -29.55
C ALA A 324 2.19 1.36 -28.76
N LYS A 325 2.09 1.29 -27.42
CA LYS A 325 3.17 0.79 -26.56
C LYS A 325 3.48 -0.69 -26.85
N LEU A 326 2.46 -1.50 -27.12
CA LEU A 326 2.62 -2.91 -27.47
C LEU A 326 3.41 -3.09 -28.77
N VAL A 327 3.14 -2.26 -29.79
CA VAL A 327 3.89 -2.27 -31.05
C VAL A 327 5.37 -1.98 -30.78
N LEU A 328 5.68 -0.88 -30.07
CA LEU A 328 7.06 -0.50 -29.75
C LEU A 328 7.79 -1.61 -28.99
N ALA A 329 7.14 -2.19 -27.97
CA ALA A 329 7.71 -3.28 -27.19
C ALA A 329 8.00 -4.53 -28.03
N CYS A 330 7.18 -4.80 -29.05
CA CYS A 330 7.41 -5.90 -29.99
C CYS A 330 8.54 -5.60 -30.99
N GLU A 331 8.75 -4.34 -31.37
CA GLU A 331 9.83 -3.92 -32.28
C GLU A 331 11.21 -4.01 -31.62
N ASP A 332 11.31 -3.53 -30.38
CA ASP A 332 12.55 -3.49 -29.59
C ASP A 332 13.06 -4.88 -29.17
N ARG A 333 12.25 -5.93 -29.34
CA ARG A 333 12.61 -7.29 -28.92
C ARG A 333 13.55 -7.96 -29.91
N GLU A 334 14.78 -8.24 -29.50
CA GLU A 334 15.74 -9.06 -30.27
C GLU A 334 15.12 -10.43 -30.64
N PRO A 335 15.31 -10.95 -31.87
CA PRO A 335 14.81 -12.27 -32.22
C PRO A 335 15.60 -13.32 -31.44
N GLU A 336 14.97 -13.94 -30.45
CA GLU A 336 15.52 -15.17 -29.86
C GLU A 336 15.62 -16.22 -30.97
N GLY A 337 16.83 -16.73 -31.18
CA GLY A 337 17.11 -17.77 -32.16
C GLY A 337 16.14 -18.93 -31.96
N HIS A 338 15.49 -19.34 -33.04
CA HIS A 338 14.54 -20.43 -33.06
C HIS A 338 15.14 -21.66 -32.35
N ARG A 339 14.75 -21.93 -31.11
CA ARG A 339 14.85 -23.28 -30.57
C ARG A 339 13.81 -24.08 -31.34
N ASN A 340 14.28 -24.75 -32.39
CA ASN A 340 13.51 -25.73 -33.14
C ASN A 340 12.65 -26.53 -32.17
N ALA A 341 11.34 -26.55 -32.40
CA ALA A 341 10.49 -27.60 -31.88
C ALA A 341 11.19 -28.92 -32.20
N ALA A 342 11.52 -29.69 -31.16
CA ALA A 342 12.05 -31.03 -31.33
C ALA A 342 11.11 -31.77 -32.28
N VAL A 343 11.62 -32.13 -33.45
CA VAL A 343 10.99 -33.13 -34.30
C VAL A 343 10.82 -34.36 -33.39
N PRO A 344 9.60 -34.90 -33.19
CA PRO A 344 9.47 -36.13 -32.43
C PRO A 344 10.36 -37.16 -33.12
N ALA A 345 11.31 -37.71 -32.37
CA ALA A 345 12.28 -38.67 -32.88
C ALA A 345 11.49 -39.76 -33.63
N ALA A 346 11.85 -39.99 -34.89
CA ALA A 346 11.39 -41.14 -35.62
C ALA A 346 11.73 -42.38 -34.79
N MET A 347 10.69 -43.19 -34.48
CA MET A 347 10.82 -44.45 -33.74
C MET A 347 12.05 -45.21 -34.21
N SER A 348 12.91 -45.59 -33.26
CA SER A 348 14.08 -46.40 -33.56
C SER A 348 13.64 -47.78 -34.06
N ALA A 349 14.44 -48.42 -34.91
CA ALA A 349 14.14 -49.75 -35.45
C ALA A 349 14.00 -50.82 -34.35
N GLU A 350 14.58 -50.59 -33.17
CA GLU A 350 14.45 -51.46 -31.99
C GLU A 350 13.04 -51.43 -31.38
N GLU A 351 12.37 -50.27 -31.37
CA GLU A 351 10.99 -50.15 -30.85
C GLU A 351 9.96 -50.79 -31.79
N ARG A 352 10.27 -50.93 -33.08
CA ARG A 352 9.43 -51.65 -34.06
C ARG A 352 9.53 -53.17 -33.90
N ALA A 353 10.70 -53.71 -33.58
CA ALA A 353 10.91 -55.15 -33.39
C ALA A 353 10.26 -55.67 -32.10
N ALA A 354 10.14 -54.84 -31.07
CA ALA A 354 9.50 -55.21 -29.80
C ALA A 354 7.97 -55.33 -29.90
N ALA A 355 7.33 -54.69 -30.89
CA ALA A 355 5.88 -54.74 -31.09
C ALA A 355 5.40 -55.98 -31.88
N GLU A 356 6.28 -56.63 -32.65
CA GLU A 356 5.96 -57.84 -33.43
C GLU A 356 6.23 -59.15 -32.66
N ALA A 357 6.81 -59.07 -31.46
CA ALA A 357 7.24 -60.21 -30.67
C ALA A 357 6.32 -60.50 -29.45
N PHE A 358 5.00 -60.46 -29.64
CA PHE A 358 4.08 -61.16 -28.73
C PHE A 358 3.27 -62.20 -29.53
N PRO A 359 3.58 -63.50 -29.40
CA PRO A 359 2.83 -64.56 -30.08
C PRO A 359 1.46 -64.79 -29.44
N SER A 360 0.52 -65.22 -30.30
CA SER A 360 -0.91 -65.45 -30.06
C SER A 360 -1.24 -66.45 -28.96
#